data_AF-A0AAU9VMH0-F1
#
_entry.id   AF-A0AAU9VMH0-F1
#
_cell.length_a   1.000
_cell.length_b   1.000
_cell.length_c   1.000
_cell.angle_alpha   90.00
_cell.angle_beta   90.00
_cell.angle_gamma   90.00
#
_symmetry.space_group_name_H-M   'P 1'
#
loop_
_entity.id
_entity.type
_entity.pdbx_description
1 polymer ?
#
loop_
_entity_poly.entity_id
_entity_poly.type
_entity_poly.pdbx_seq_one_letter_code
_entity_poly.pdbx_strand_id
1 'polypeptide(L)'
;MPYMCVVKGCNHNSKSHKGICGFYRIPRVKENENEETKKLQEDRRRQWIQNIYRRDLEKINLNNTRVCGHHFVSGSPSALYDCTNPDWAPTQNMGHDNIVPENVGNAMSKYKRANKKQA
;
A
#
# COMPACT_ATOMS: atom_id res chain seq x y z
N MET A 1 20.26 10.18 3.42
CA MET A 1 19.45 9.78 4.60
C MET A 1 18.76 8.46 4.31
N PRO A 2 18.73 7.51 5.25
CA PRO A 2 17.93 6.29 5.11
C PRO A 2 16.43 6.63 5.11
N TYR A 3 15.64 5.88 4.35
CA TYR A 3 14.19 6.00 4.39
C TYR A 3 13.65 5.18 5.55
N MET A 4 12.73 5.75 6.32
CA MET A 4 12.00 5.03 7.38
C MET A 4 10.60 4.66 6.90
N CYS A 5 10.09 3.51 7.38
CA CYS A 5 8.70 3.16 7.16
C CYS A 5 7.79 4.17 7.87
N VAL A 6 6.74 4.61 7.19
CA VAL A 6 5.77 5.58 7.73
C VAL A 6 4.73 4.95 8.66
N VAL A 7 4.53 3.64 8.56
CA VAL A 7 3.52 2.92 9.35
C VAL A 7 3.86 3.02 10.83
N LYS A 8 2.84 3.30 11.65
CA LYS A 8 2.98 3.50 13.09
C LYS A 8 3.57 2.26 13.75
N GLY A 9 4.63 2.44 14.55
CA GLY A 9 5.29 1.34 15.26
C GLY A 9 6.23 0.49 14.40
N CYS A 10 6.38 0.79 13.10
CA CYS A 10 7.34 0.09 12.25
C CYS A 10 8.73 0.72 12.34
N ASN A 11 9.72 -0.06 12.78
CA ASN A 11 11.13 0.39 12.89
C ASN A 11 11.99 0.01 11.66
N HIS A 12 11.37 -0.50 10.59
CA HIS A 12 12.08 -0.84 9.36
C HIS A 12 12.61 0.43 8.68
N ASN A 13 13.88 0.39 8.30
CA ASN A 13 14.51 1.45 7.50
C ASN A 13 15.41 0.87 6.40
N SER A 14 15.68 1.68 5.39
CA SER A 14 16.39 1.26 4.18
C SER A 14 17.86 0.89 4.39
N LYS A 15 18.44 1.21 5.55
CA LYS A 15 19.84 0.88 5.88
C LYS A 15 19.92 -0.47 6.58
N SER A 16 19.18 -0.65 7.68
CA SER A 16 19.24 -1.89 8.46
C SER A 16 18.43 -3.05 7.86
N HIS A 17 17.42 -2.75 7.04
CA HIS A 17 16.57 -3.77 6.40
C HIS A 17 16.83 -3.87 4.89
N LYS A 18 18.03 -3.48 4.45
CA LYS A 18 18.45 -3.63 3.06
C LYS A 18 18.47 -5.10 2.68
N GLY A 19 17.76 -5.46 1.60
CA GLY A 19 17.66 -6.85 1.13
C GLY A 19 16.62 -7.71 1.87
N ILE A 20 16.06 -7.25 2.98
CA ILE A 20 15.01 -7.97 3.72
C ILE A 20 13.63 -7.65 3.16
N CYS A 21 13.34 -6.37 2.91
CA CYS A 21 12.08 -5.95 2.32
C CYS A 21 12.27 -4.71 1.43
N GLY A 22 11.38 -4.56 0.45
CA GLY A 22 11.32 -3.36 -0.37
C GLY A 22 10.78 -2.15 0.41
N PHE A 23 11.10 -0.94 -0.05
CA PHE A 23 10.53 0.31 0.45
C PHE A 23 9.80 1.02 -0.70
N TYR A 24 8.48 1.07 -0.60
CA TYR A 24 7.61 1.54 -1.68
C TYR A 24 7.11 2.95 -1.40
N ARG A 25 7.11 3.79 -2.44
CA ARG A 25 6.60 5.16 -2.34
C ARG A 25 5.08 5.15 -2.23
N ILE A 26 4.53 6.11 -1.50
CA ILE A 26 3.10 6.39 -1.58
C ILE A 26 2.77 6.75 -3.05
N PRO A 27 1.74 6.13 -3.67
CA PRO A 27 1.37 6.38 -5.06
C PRO A 27 1.20 7.88 -5.35
N ARG A 28 1.83 8.34 -6.43
CA ARG A 28 1.64 9.71 -6.95
C ARG A 28 0.54 9.70 -7.99
N VAL A 29 -0.31 10.73 -7.96
CA VAL A 29 -1.24 11.02 -9.04
C VAL A 29 -0.51 11.87 -10.07
N LYS A 30 -0.49 11.41 -11.32
CA LYS A 30 0.09 12.14 -12.44
C LYS A 30 -1.03 12.88 -13.17
N GLU A 31 -0.79 14.14 -13.48
CA GLU A 31 -1.80 15.01 -14.12
C GLU A 31 -1.96 14.73 -15.62
N ASN A 32 -0.93 14.19 -16.28
CA ASN A 32 -0.90 13.99 -17.74
C ASN A 32 -1.37 12.60 -18.19
N GLU A 33 -2.04 11.84 -17.31
CA GLU A 33 -2.59 10.52 -17.63
C GLU A 33 -4.07 10.66 -18.05
N ASN A 34 -4.63 9.60 -18.66
CA ASN A 34 -6.06 9.59 -18.98
C ASN A 34 -6.93 9.62 -17.70
N GLU A 35 -8.18 10.06 -17.84
CA GLU A 35 -9.11 10.27 -16.72
C GLU A 35 -9.32 9.01 -15.87
N GLU A 36 -9.44 7.84 -16.51
CA GLU A 36 -9.62 6.55 -15.84
C GLU A 36 -8.40 6.18 -14.98
N THR A 37 -7.19 6.32 -15.54
CA THR A 37 -5.94 6.02 -14.84
C THR A 37 -5.71 7.01 -13.71
N LYS A 38 -6.05 8.28 -13.91
CA LYS A 38 -5.98 9.31 -12.86
C LYS A 38 -6.88 8.95 -11.69
N LYS A 39 -8.14 8.58 -11.97
CA LYS A 39 -9.08 8.12 -10.95
C LYS A 39 -8.55 6.91 -10.17
N LEU A 40 -7.98 5.91 -10.86
CA LEU A 40 -7.35 4.75 -10.21
C LEU A 40 -6.16 5.15 -9.33
N GLN A 41 -5.32 6.09 -9.77
CA GLN A 41 -4.20 6.58 -8.97
C GLN A 41 -4.68 7.33 -7.73
N GLU A 42 -5.71 8.16 -7.86
CA GLU A 42 -6.34 8.89 -6.76
C GLU A 42 -6.95 7.93 -5.74
N ASP A 43 -7.74 6.95 -6.18
CA ASP A 43 -8.34 5.94 -5.31
C ASP A 43 -7.27 5.11 -4.60
N ARG A 44 -6.22 4.70 -5.32
CA ARG A 44 -5.11 3.95 -4.72
C ARG A 44 -4.40 4.78 -3.66
N ARG A 45 -4.08 6.04 -3.98
CA ARG A 45 -3.42 6.95 -3.04
C ARG A 45 -4.28 7.20 -1.81
N ARG A 46 -5.58 7.41 -1.99
CA ARG A 46 -6.56 7.59 -0.92
C ARG A 46 -6.60 6.35 -0.02
N GLN A 47 -6.68 5.16 -0.60
CA GLN A 47 -6.70 3.89 0.15
C GLN A 47 -5.41 3.69 0.96
N TRP A 48 -4.24 4.02 0.39
CA TRP A 48 -2.97 3.96 1.13
C TRP A 48 -2.98 4.89 2.35
N ILE A 49 -3.39 6.15 2.17
CA ILE A 49 -3.42 7.14 3.25
C ILE A 49 -4.42 6.70 4.35
N GLN A 50 -5.59 6.23 3.93
CA GLN A 50 -6.61 5.71 4.85
C GLN A 50 -6.10 4.53 5.67
N ASN A 51 -5.42 3.57 5.03
CA ASN A 51 -4.89 2.38 5.71
C ASN A 51 -3.72 2.70 6.64
N ILE A 52 -2.89 3.71 6.33
CA ILE A 52 -1.81 4.15 7.22
C ILE A 52 -2.39 4.88 8.45
N TYR A 53 -3.56 5.50 8.31
CA TYR A 53 -4.33 6.13 9.39
C TYR A 53 -3.50 7.08 10.27
N ARG A 54 -2.75 7.99 9.63
CA ARG A 54 -2.03 9.05 10.35
C ARG A 54 -2.41 10.43 9.85
N ARG A 55 -2.89 11.26 10.77
CA ARG A 55 -3.34 12.65 10.52
C ARG A 55 -2.23 13.60 10.07
N ASP A 56 -0.98 13.31 10.41
CA ASP A 56 0.15 14.17 10.03
C ASP A 56 0.53 14.04 8.55
N LEU A 57 0.12 12.95 7.87
CA LEU A 57 0.38 12.73 6.45
C LEU A 57 -0.31 13.75 5.55
N GLU A 58 -1.42 14.32 6.01
CA GLU A 58 -2.15 15.37 5.30
C GLU A 58 -1.37 16.69 5.25
N LYS A 59 -0.40 16.88 6.16
CA LYS A 59 0.34 18.13 6.35
C LYS A 59 1.74 18.12 5.74
N ILE A 60 2.20 16.99 5.22
CA ILE A 60 3.58 16.81 4.75
C ILE A 60 3.65 16.45 3.28
N ASN A 61 4.82 16.68 2.68
CA ASN A 61 5.11 16.20 1.34
C ASN A 61 5.34 14.68 1.33
N LEU A 62 4.44 13.93 0.71
CA LEU A 62 4.48 12.46 0.66
C LEU A 62 5.49 11.88 -0.34
N ASN A 63 6.19 12.70 -1.15
CA ASN A 63 7.09 12.23 -2.22
C ASN A 63 8.22 11.33 -1.71
N ASN A 64 8.68 11.58 -0.49
CA ASN A 64 9.77 10.83 0.17
C ASN A 64 9.28 9.84 1.24
N THR A 65 7.97 9.79 1.47
CA THR A 65 7.35 8.86 2.41
C THR A 65 7.34 7.45 1.83
N ARG A 66 7.65 6.45 2.65
CA ARG A 66 7.78 5.04 2.24
C ARG A 66 7.01 4.11 3.18
N VAL A 67 6.51 3.02 2.61
CA VAL A 67 5.97 1.87 3.33
C VAL A 67 6.86 0.67 3.00
N CYS A 68 7.28 -0.10 4.01
CA CYS A 68 8.10 -1.28 3.76
C CYS A 68 7.24 -2.48 3.32
N GLY A 69 7.86 -3.46 2.67
CA GLY A 69 7.18 -4.63 2.13
C GLY A 69 6.42 -5.47 3.15
N HIS A 70 6.80 -5.40 4.42
CA HIS A 70 6.16 -6.12 5.52
C HIS A 70 4.67 -5.78 5.71
N HIS A 71 4.19 -4.68 5.12
CA HIS A 71 2.80 -4.25 5.18
C HIS A 71 1.92 -4.78 4.03
N PHE A 72 2.50 -5.62 3.16
CA PHE A 72 1.83 -6.28 2.06
C PHE A 72 1.91 -7.80 2.25
N VAL A 73 0.87 -8.51 1.80
CA VAL A 73 0.76 -9.97 1.85
C VAL A 73 1.86 -10.63 1.02
N SER A 74 2.10 -10.15 -0.21
CA SER A 74 3.19 -10.64 -1.08
C SER A 74 4.54 -9.96 -0.84
N GLY A 75 4.63 -9.04 0.13
CA GLY A 75 5.83 -8.25 0.36
C GLY A 75 6.00 -7.03 -0.55
N SER A 76 5.07 -6.81 -1.50
CA SER A 76 5.11 -5.67 -2.43
C SER A 76 3.72 -5.22 -2.88
N PRO A 77 3.54 -3.97 -3.28
CA PRO A 77 2.27 -3.48 -3.81
C PRO A 77 1.99 -4.04 -5.21
N SER A 78 0.73 -4.37 -5.49
CA SER A 78 0.29 -4.88 -6.79
C SER A 78 0.34 -3.84 -7.92
N ALA A 79 0.05 -4.25 -9.16
CA ALA A 79 -0.10 -3.34 -10.28
C ALA A 79 -1.28 -2.36 -10.09
N LEU A 80 -1.21 -1.17 -10.72
CA LEU A 80 -2.25 -0.14 -10.58
C LEU A 80 -3.64 -0.63 -11.04
N TYR A 81 -3.71 -1.32 -12.18
CA TYR A 81 -4.96 -1.85 -12.74
C TYR A 81 -5.43 -3.13 -12.04
N ASP A 82 -4.60 -3.73 -11.18
CA ASP A 82 -4.99 -4.89 -10.37
C ASP A 82 -5.64 -4.44 -9.05
N CYS A 83 -6.76 -3.73 -9.17
CA CYS A 83 -7.47 -3.08 -8.06
C CYS A 83 -8.17 -4.06 -7.12
N THR A 84 -8.36 -5.31 -7.54
CA THR A 84 -8.97 -6.36 -6.70
C THR A 84 -7.96 -7.12 -5.85
N ASN A 85 -6.66 -6.89 -6.08
CA ASN A 85 -5.59 -7.53 -5.35
C ASN A 85 -5.55 -7.01 -3.90
N PRO A 86 -5.46 -7.89 -2.89
CA PRO A 86 -5.28 -7.44 -1.50
C PRO A 86 -4.02 -6.59 -1.28
N ASP A 87 -3.01 -6.71 -2.14
CA ASP A 87 -1.78 -5.91 -2.11
C ASP A 87 -1.88 -4.59 -2.87
N TRP A 88 -3.07 -4.19 -3.32
CA TRP A 88 -3.25 -2.89 -3.97
C TRP A 88 -2.94 -1.73 -3.01
N ALA A 89 -3.20 -1.94 -1.71
CA ALA A 89 -2.84 -1.05 -0.60
C ALA A 89 -2.26 -1.83 0.58
N PRO A 90 -1.42 -1.22 1.43
CA PRO A 90 -0.86 -1.89 2.60
C PRO A 90 -1.97 -2.21 3.60
N THR A 91 -1.99 -3.43 4.12
CA THR A 91 -3.03 -3.91 5.06
C THR A 91 -2.45 -4.67 6.24
N GLN A 92 -1.20 -5.13 6.15
CA GLN A 92 -0.57 -5.96 7.17
C GLN A 92 0.14 -5.09 8.22
N ASN A 93 0.02 -5.45 9.50
CA ASN A 93 0.83 -4.88 10.58
C ASN A 93 0.79 -3.34 10.64
N MET A 94 -0.41 -2.73 10.52
CA MET A 94 -0.57 -1.28 10.38
C MET A 94 -0.43 -0.48 11.70
N GLY A 95 -0.25 -1.17 12.84
CA GLY A 95 -0.08 -0.53 14.15
C GLY A 95 -1.38 0.08 14.73
N HIS A 96 -2.54 -0.38 14.24
CA HIS A 96 -3.88 -0.05 14.72
C HIS A 96 -4.89 -1.11 14.27
N ASP A 97 -6.09 -1.11 14.88
CA ASP A 97 -7.12 -2.14 14.66
C ASP A 97 -8.20 -1.76 13.63
N ASN A 98 -8.04 -0.62 12.94
CA ASN A 98 -9.02 -0.17 11.93
C ASN A 98 -9.14 -1.10 10.70
N ILE A 99 -8.19 -2.01 10.50
CA ILE A 99 -8.23 -3.01 9.42
C ILE A 99 -8.55 -4.36 10.04
N VAL A 100 -9.74 -4.85 9.77
CA VAL A 100 -10.19 -6.17 10.25
C VAL A 100 -9.53 -7.26 9.39
N PRO A 101 -8.78 -8.22 9.98
CA PRO A 101 -8.11 -9.28 9.23
C PRO A 101 -9.04 -10.13 8.37
N GLU A 102 -10.27 -10.36 8.85
CA GLU A 102 -11.31 -11.09 8.10
C GLU A 102 -11.64 -10.41 6.77
N ASN A 103 -11.72 -9.08 6.73
CA ASN A 103 -11.98 -8.33 5.50
C ASN A 103 -10.85 -8.54 4.48
N VAL A 104 -9.60 -8.58 4.94
CA VAL A 104 -8.43 -8.84 4.09
C VAL A 104 -8.45 -10.28 3.57
N GLY A 105 -8.77 -11.27 4.44
CA GLY A 105 -8.91 -12.67 4.05
C GLY A 105 -10.03 -12.89 3.02
N ASN A 106 -11.15 -12.19 3.18
CA ASN A 106 -12.26 -12.18 2.22
C ASN A 106 -11.84 -11.56 0.88
N ALA A 107 -11.14 -10.43 0.88
CA ALA A 107 -10.61 -9.81 -0.33
C ALA A 107 -9.63 -10.74 -1.07
N MET A 108 -8.71 -11.37 -0.34
CA MET A 108 -7.78 -12.37 -0.89
C MET A 108 -8.52 -13.57 -1.49
N SER A 109 -9.55 -14.08 -0.82
CA SER A 109 -10.36 -15.19 -1.33
C SER A 109 -11.11 -14.81 -2.62
N LYS A 110 -11.66 -13.60 -2.68
CA LYS A 110 -12.30 -13.05 -3.88
C LYS A 110 -11.29 -12.93 -5.03
N TYR A 111 -10.11 -12.37 -4.79
CA TYR A 111 -9.03 -12.26 -5.78
C TYR A 111 -8.60 -13.62 -6.34
N LYS A 112 -8.39 -14.62 -5.47
CA LYS A 112 -8.07 -16.00 -5.90
C LYS A 112 -9.16 -16.58 -6.80
N ARG A 113 -10.43 -16.36 -6.48
CA ARG A 113 -11.57 -16.83 -7.30
C ARG A 113 -11.63 -16.14 -8.65
N ALA A 114 -11.32 -14.83 -8.72
CA ALA A 114 -11.31 -14.07 -9.96
C ALA A 114 -10.20 -14.55 -10.91
N ASN A 115 -8.97 -14.73 -10.40
CA ASN A 115 -7.84 -15.19 -11.22
C ASN A 115 -7.98 -16.64 -11.69
N LYS A 116 -8.60 -17.51 -10.89
CA LYS A 116 -8.89 -18.90 -11.32
C LYS A 116 -9.83 -19.00 -12.51
N LYS A 117 -10.65 -17.97 -12.78
CA LYS A 117 -11.54 -17.94 -13.96
C LYS A 117 -10.84 -17.49 -15.24
N GLN A 118 -9.62 -16.95 -15.14
CA GLN A 118 -8.87 -16.40 -16.27
C GLN A 118 -7.76 -17.35 -16.76
N ALA A 119 -7.60 -18.52 -16.13
CA ALA A 119 -6.60 -19.54 -16.44
C ALA A 119 -7.22 -20.75 -17.14
#